data_AF-A0A2X5NH94-F1
#
_entry.id   AF-A0A2X5NH94-F1
#
_cell.length_a   1.000
_cell.length_b   1.000
_cell.length_c   1.000
_cell.angle_alpha   90.00
_cell.angle_beta   90.00
_cell.angle_gamma   90.00
#
_symmetry.space_group_name_H-M   'P 1'
#
loop_
_entity.id
_entity.type
_entity.pdbx_description
1 polymer ?
#
loop_
_entity_poly.entity_id
_entity_poly.type
_entity_poly.pdbx_seq_one_letter_code
_entity_poly.pdbx_strand_id
1 'polypeptide(L)'
;MLGPQISARFGRLPYLFKVLCAESALSVQVHPDKRSAELGFARENQAGIPQGSPQRNYKDDNHKPELLYALTPFLAMNGFRELSEITELFSPLTAVHPQIAAFVRQPDRASLQQLFTRLLRLQGEEKRQALQQLDECCQRQQGQPGTRYKHSVSIIPMTRGVLCLCC
;
A
#
# COMPACT_ATOMS: atom_id res chain seq x y z
N MET A 1 -11.50 28.20 22.77
CA MET A 1 -11.94 26.93 22.14
C MET A 1 -10.85 25.86 22.07
N LEU A 2 -9.60 26.14 21.66
CA LEU A 2 -8.54 25.11 21.60
C LEU A 2 -7.69 24.96 22.88
N GLY A 3 -7.77 25.90 23.82
CA GLY A 3 -6.84 25.99 24.96
C GLY A 3 -5.46 26.58 24.55
N PRO A 4 -4.71 27.16 25.50
CA PRO A 4 -3.52 27.95 25.21
C PRO A 4 -2.40 27.12 24.57
N GLN A 5 -2.20 25.89 25.03
CA GLN A 5 -1.11 25.02 24.56
C GLN A 5 -1.29 24.58 23.09
N ILE A 6 -2.49 24.11 22.72
CA ILE A 6 -2.79 23.67 21.35
C ILE A 6 -2.79 24.86 20.39
N SER A 7 -3.34 26.00 20.82
CA SER A 7 -3.33 27.22 20.01
C SER A 7 -1.90 27.70 19.72
N ALA A 8 -1.01 27.69 20.72
CA ALA A 8 0.38 28.10 20.54
C ALA A 8 1.17 27.13 19.64
N ARG A 9 0.89 25.82 19.72
CA ARG A 9 1.63 24.79 18.98
C ARG A 9 1.14 24.61 17.53
N PHE A 10 -0.17 24.66 17.30
CA PHE A 10 -0.77 24.25 16.02
C PHE A 10 -1.59 25.34 15.35
N GLY A 11 -2.15 26.30 16.10
CA GLY A 11 -3.00 27.38 15.56
C GLY A 11 -4.34 26.94 14.96
N ARG A 12 -4.59 25.62 14.84
CA ARG A 12 -5.79 24.98 14.31
C ARG A 12 -6.04 23.65 15.01
N LEU A 13 -7.19 23.02 14.75
CA LEU A 13 -7.47 21.68 15.23
C LEU A 13 -6.43 20.70 14.62
N PRO A 14 -5.61 19.99 15.44
CA PRO A 14 -4.46 19.24 14.95
C PRO A 14 -4.81 17.81 14.51
N TYR A 15 -6.09 17.49 14.35
CA TYR A 15 -6.55 16.18 13.91
C TYR A 15 -7.82 16.30 13.07
N LEU A 16 -8.06 15.28 12.26
CA LEU A 16 -9.29 15.07 11.53
C LEU A 16 -9.87 13.73 11.97
N PHE A 17 -11.09 13.75 12.51
CA PHE A 17 -11.79 12.54 12.90
C PHE A 17 -12.77 12.14 11.81
N LYS A 18 -12.79 10.84 11.46
CA LYS A 18 -13.70 10.29 10.46
C LYS A 18 -14.24 8.94 10.91
N VAL A 19 -15.49 8.69 10.54
CA VAL A 19 -16.08 7.34 10.50
C VAL A 19 -16.05 6.90 9.04
N LEU A 20 -15.44 5.75 8.78
CA LEU A 20 -15.27 5.24 7.43
C LEU A 20 -16.05 3.94 7.24
N CYS A 21 -16.91 3.93 6.21
CA CYS A 21 -17.73 2.79 5.80
C CYS A 21 -17.33 2.38 4.37
N ALA A 22 -16.32 1.52 4.25
CA ALA A 22 -15.82 1.08 2.94
C ALA A 22 -16.63 -0.13 2.44
N GLU A 23 -17.41 0.09 1.37
CA GLU A 23 -18.11 -1.00 0.66
C GLU A 23 -17.17 -1.77 -0.27
N SER A 24 -16.11 -1.12 -0.77
CA SER A 24 -15.11 -1.68 -1.66
C SER A 24 -13.69 -1.38 -1.17
N ALA A 25 -12.71 -2.13 -1.71
CA ALA A 25 -11.30 -1.94 -1.36
C ALA A 25 -10.82 -0.55 -1.81
N LEU A 26 -10.17 0.18 -0.90
CA LEU A 26 -9.55 1.47 -1.22
C LEU A 26 -8.14 1.28 -1.80
N SER A 27 -7.67 2.33 -2.47
CA SER A 27 -6.31 2.38 -3.02
C SER A 27 -5.24 2.18 -1.95
N VAL A 28 -4.14 1.53 -2.35
CA VAL A 28 -2.92 1.43 -1.52
C VAL A 28 -2.26 2.79 -1.40
N GLN A 29 -1.87 3.17 -0.17
CA GLN A 29 -1.29 4.47 0.13
C GLN A 29 0.04 4.34 0.84
N VAL A 30 0.88 5.36 0.68
CA VAL A 30 2.13 5.54 1.41
C VAL A 30 2.20 6.99 1.84
N HIS A 31 2.35 7.25 3.13
CA HIS A 31 2.60 8.60 3.62
C HIS A 31 4.10 8.86 3.68
N PRO A 32 4.57 9.98 3.10
CA PRO A 32 5.96 10.38 3.25
C PRO A 32 6.26 10.73 4.71
N ASP A 33 7.51 10.55 5.11
CA ASP A 33 8.00 11.16 6.35
C ASP A 33 7.98 12.69 6.25
N LYS A 34 8.17 13.37 7.39
CA LYS A 34 8.07 14.83 7.45
C LYS A 34 9.02 15.52 6.48
N ARG A 35 10.28 15.07 6.41
CA ARG A 35 11.30 15.65 5.53
C ARG A 35 10.93 15.50 4.06
N SER A 36 10.42 14.33 3.67
CA SER A 36 9.99 14.06 2.30
C SER A 36 8.74 14.85 1.94
N ALA A 37 7.82 15.06 2.89
CA ALA A 37 6.64 15.90 2.73
C ALA A 37 7.03 17.36 2.46
N GLU A 38 7.93 17.93 3.26
CA GLU A 38 8.46 19.30 3.09
C GLU A 38 9.09 19.48 1.70
N LEU A 39 9.97 18.55 1.30
CA LEU A 39 10.65 18.60 0.00
C LEU A 39 9.66 18.44 -1.17
N GLY A 40 8.72 17.52 -1.07
CA GLY A 40 7.71 17.27 -2.10
C GLY A 40 6.75 18.46 -2.26
N PHE A 41 6.30 19.04 -1.14
CA PHE A 41 5.44 20.22 -1.11
C PHE A 41 6.11 21.44 -1.76
N ALA A 42 7.37 21.71 -1.39
CA ALA A 42 8.16 22.79 -1.97
C ALA A 42 8.35 22.59 -3.48
N ARG A 43 8.69 21.37 -3.91
CA ARG A 43 8.89 21.05 -5.33
C ARG A 43 7.62 21.26 -6.16
N GLU A 44 6.46 20.81 -5.68
CA GLU A 44 5.19 20.98 -6.40
C GLU A 44 4.72 22.44 -6.44
N ASN A 45 5.02 23.24 -5.40
CA ASN A 45 4.79 24.69 -5.41
C ASN A 45 5.69 25.41 -6.41
N GLN A 46 6.98 25.08 -6.46
CA GLN A 46 7.91 25.67 -7.43
C GLN A 46 7.52 25.33 -8.88
N ALA A 47 6.94 24.16 -9.10
CA ALA A 47 6.39 23.75 -10.40
C ALA A 47 5.02 24.40 -10.72
N GLY A 48 4.45 25.21 -9.81
CA GLY A 48 3.18 25.91 -10.02
C GLY A 48 1.95 24.99 -10.04
N ILE A 49 2.02 23.78 -9.49
CA ILE A 49 0.89 22.84 -9.50
C ILE A 49 -0.21 23.34 -8.55
N PRO A 50 -1.43 23.63 -9.04
CA PRO A 50 -2.51 24.12 -8.18
C PRO A 50 -2.88 23.13 -7.07
N GLN A 51 -3.28 23.63 -5.89
CA GLN A 51 -3.61 22.78 -4.74
C GLN A 51 -4.79 21.82 -4.99
N GLY A 52 -5.74 22.21 -5.84
CA GLY A 52 -6.86 21.36 -6.27
C GLY A 52 -6.57 20.46 -7.47
N SER A 53 -5.34 20.48 -8.01
CA SER A 53 -5.00 19.67 -9.18
C SER A 53 -5.00 18.18 -8.85
N PRO A 54 -5.54 17.30 -9.71
CA PRO A 54 -5.42 15.85 -9.55
C PRO A 54 -3.97 15.35 -9.63
N GLN A 55 -3.03 16.16 -10.13
CA GLN A 55 -1.60 15.83 -10.20
C GLN A 55 -0.84 16.18 -8.90
N ARG A 56 -1.49 16.86 -7.95
CA ARG A 56 -0.89 17.30 -6.69
C ARG A 56 -0.83 16.15 -5.69
N ASN A 57 0.37 15.69 -5.35
CA ASN A 57 0.55 14.62 -4.35
C ASN A 57 0.79 15.19 -2.95
N TYR A 58 1.46 16.34 -2.85
CA TYR A 58 1.81 16.98 -1.59
C TYR A 58 0.91 18.19 -1.36
N LYS A 59 -0.17 17.98 -0.60
CA LYS A 59 -1.16 19.03 -0.27
C LYS A 59 -0.74 19.92 0.90
N ASP A 60 0.22 19.44 1.70
CA ASP A 60 0.80 20.09 2.85
C ASP A 60 2.24 19.56 3.08
N ASP A 61 2.99 20.20 3.97
CA ASP A 61 4.38 19.90 4.32
C ASP A 61 4.51 18.99 5.55
N ASN A 62 3.41 18.36 6.00
CA ASN A 62 3.40 17.63 7.25
C ASN A 62 3.33 16.12 7.04
N HIS A 63 3.94 15.38 7.95
CA HIS A 63 3.68 13.95 8.10
C HIS A 63 2.24 13.72 8.58
N LYS A 64 1.61 12.64 8.11
CA LYS A 64 0.23 12.27 8.42
C LYS A 64 0.21 10.99 9.25
N PRO A 65 0.41 11.07 10.58
CA PRO A 65 0.20 9.91 11.43
C PRO A 65 -1.29 9.58 11.45
N GLU A 66 -1.63 8.34 11.13
CA GLU A 66 -3.01 7.85 11.10
C GLU A 66 -3.21 6.76 12.16
N LEU A 67 -4.38 6.78 12.79
CA LEU A 67 -4.83 5.74 13.71
C LEU A 67 -6.16 5.19 13.19
N LEU A 68 -6.21 3.87 12.99
CA LEU A 68 -7.45 3.18 12.64
C LEU A 68 -7.96 2.39 13.84
N TYR A 69 -9.24 2.57 14.14
CA TYR A 69 -9.96 1.83 15.15
C TYR A 69 -11.16 1.12 14.50
N ALA A 70 -11.18 -0.21 14.61
CA ALA A 70 -12.22 -1.04 13.99
C ALA A 70 -13.50 -1.01 14.84
N LEU A 71 -14.57 -0.41 14.30
CA LEU A 71 -15.91 -0.45 14.90
C LEU A 71 -16.67 -1.75 14.60
N THR A 72 -16.33 -2.38 13.47
CA THR A 72 -16.82 -3.68 13.00
C THR A 72 -15.64 -4.51 12.52
N PRO A 73 -15.79 -5.82 12.21
CA PRO A 73 -14.71 -6.58 11.58
C PRO A 73 -14.17 -5.85 10.35
N PHE A 74 -12.89 -5.50 10.40
CA PHE A 74 -12.28 -4.62 9.43
C PHE A 74 -11.05 -5.30 8.81
N LEU A 75 -11.00 -5.36 7.48
CA LEU A 75 -9.88 -5.95 6.74
C LEU A 75 -8.96 -4.86 6.22
N ALA A 76 -7.66 -5.01 6.46
CA ALA A 76 -6.65 -4.06 6.04
C ALA A 76 -5.30 -4.73 5.76
N MET A 77 -4.40 -4.00 5.10
CA MET A 77 -3.01 -4.39 4.87
C MET A 77 -2.09 -3.30 5.40
N ASN A 78 -1.07 -3.62 6.17
CA ASN A 78 -0.16 -2.60 6.72
C ASN A 78 1.29 -3.08 6.70
N GLY A 79 2.15 -2.34 6.01
CA GLY A 79 3.56 -2.68 5.88
C GLY A 79 3.81 -4.00 5.13
N PHE A 80 5.09 -4.27 4.89
CA PHE A 80 5.52 -5.54 4.30
C PHE A 80 5.62 -6.63 5.35
N ARG A 81 5.37 -7.87 4.94
CA ARG A 81 5.66 -9.08 5.73
C ARG A 81 7.16 -9.28 5.90
N GLU A 82 7.52 -10.20 6.80
CA GLU A 82 8.90 -10.67 6.87
C GLU A 82 9.31 -11.31 5.55
N LEU A 83 10.58 -11.13 5.16
CA LEU A 83 11.05 -11.58 3.85
C LEU A 83 10.81 -13.09 3.64
N SER A 84 10.96 -13.91 4.68
CA SER A 84 10.68 -15.35 4.62
C SER A 84 9.22 -15.65 4.29
N GLU A 85 8.26 -14.95 4.92
CA GLU A 85 6.83 -15.11 4.62
C GLU A 85 6.52 -14.68 3.18
N ILE A 86 7.13 -13.58 2.71
CA ILE A 86 6.96 -13.14 1.31
C ILE A 86 7.50 -14.21 0.36
N THR A 87 8.68 -14.77 0.66
CA THR A 87 9.29 -15.84 -0.14
C THR A 87 8.41 -17.08 -0.19
N GLU A 88 7.84 -17.51 0.93
CA GLU A 88 6.90 -18.64 0.99
C GLU A 88 5.66 -18.38 0.13
N LEU A 89 5.06 -17.20 0.22
CA LEU A 89 3.90 -16.81 -0.58
C LEU A 89 4.22 -16.73 -2.09
N PHE A 90 5.43 -16.30 -2.44
CA PHE A 90 5.84 -16.11 -3.84
C PHE A 90 6.47 -17.33 -4.49
N SER A 91 6.91 -18.31 -3.71
CA SER A 91 7.46 -19.59 -4.21
C SER A 91 6.56 -20.30 -5.23
N PRO A 92 5.24 -20.46 -5.00
CA PRO A 92 4.34 -21.08 -5.99
C PRO A 92 4.03 -20.18 -7.20
N LEU A 93 4.46 -18.91 -7.19
CA LEU A 93 4.16 -17.88 -8.19
C LEU A 93 5.35 -17.50 -9.06
N THR A 94 6.46 -18.24 -8.97
CA THR A 94 7.67 -17.94 -9.74
C THR A 94 7.47 -17.97 -11.26
N ALA A 95 6.48 -18.72 -11.75
CA ALA A 95 6.07 -18.75 -13.16
C ALA A 95 5.28 -17.51 -13.61
N VAL A 96 4.70 -16.73 -12.68
CA VAL A 96 3.85 -15.57 -13.00
C VAL A 96 4.66 -14.43 -13.60
N HIS A 97 5.87 -14.19 -13.11
CA HIS A 97 6.73 -13.13 -13.62
C HIS A 97 8.21 -13.38 -13.23
N PRO A 98 9.19 -13.13 -14.13
CA PRO A 98 10.61 -13.38 -13.85
C PRO A 98 11.16 -12.68 -12.60
N GLN A 99 10.67 -11.47 -12.31
CA GLN A 99 11.05 -10.72 -11.11
C GLN A 99 10.62 -11.40 -9.80
N ILE A 100 9.53 -12.19 -9.81
CA ILE A 100 9.11 -12.99 -8.66
C ILE A 100 10.13 -14.10 -8.43
N ALA A 101 10.52 -14.82 -9.48
CA ALA A 101 11.58 -15.83 -9.41
C ALA A 101 12.93 -15.24 -8.96
N ALA A 102 13.26 -14.02 -9.40
CA ALA A 102 14.47 -13.33 -8.96
C ALA A 102 14.47 -13.03 -7.45
N PHE A 103 13.36 -12.52 -6.92
CA PHE A 103 13.20 -12.30 -5.47
C PHE A 103 13.27 -13.60 -4.67
N VAL A 104 12.59 -14.66 -5.11
CA VAL A 104 12.60 -15.96 -4.40
C VAL A 104 14.00 -16.57 -4.32
N ARG A 105 14.85 -16.37 -5.35
CA ARG A 105 16.24 -16.85 -5.34
C ARG A 105 17.13 -16.10 -4.35
N GLN A 106 16.90 -14.81 -4.16
CA GLN A 106 17.73 -13.96 -3.30
C GLN A 106 16.86 -12.92 -2.58
N PRO A 107 16.14 -13.33 -1.50
CA PRO A 107 15.22 -12.46 -0.81
C PRO A 107 15.96 -11.47 0.07
N ASP A 108 15.90 -10.19 -0.30
CA ASP A 108 16.43 -9.07 0.47
C ASP A 108 15.59 -7.80 0.22
N ARG A 109 15.95 -6.69 0.88
CA ARG A 109 15.24 -5.41 0.72
C ARG A 109 15.33 -4.84 -0.70
N ALA A 110 16.47 -5.03 -1.36
CA ALA A 110 16.72 -4.47 -2.68
C ALA A 110 15.89 -5.19 -3.76
N SER A 111 15.92 -6.52 -3.75
CA SER A 111 15.11 -7.38 -4.61
C SER A 111 13.60 -7.20 -4.37
N LEU A 112 13.15 -6.99 -3.12
CA LEU A 112 11.76 -6.65 -2.82
C LEU A 112 11.37 -5.30 -3.42
N GLN A 113 12.20 -4.27 -3.29
CA GLN A 113 11.96 -2.95 -3.89
C GLN A 113 11.88 -3.05 -5.42
N GLN A 114 12.79 -3.79 -6.05
CA GLN A 114 12.78 -4.01 -7.50
C GLN A 114 11.52 -4.76 -7.93
N LEU A 115 11.13 -5.80 -7.20
CA LEU A 115 9.90 -6.55 -7.45
C LEU A 115 8.67 -5.65 -7.35
N PHE A 116 8.50 -4.94 -6.24
CA PHE A 116 7.38 -4.05 -6.02
C PHE A 116 7.29 -2.97 -7.12
N THR A 117 8.43 -2.34 -7.46
CA THR A 117 8.50 -1.34 -8.52
C THR A 117 8.13 -1.92 -9.90
N ARG A 118 8.59 -3.14 -10.21
CA ARG A 118 8.27 -3.80 -11.48
C ARG A 118 6.78 -4.09 -11.58
N LEU A 119 6.18 -4.68 -10.53
CA LEU A 119 4.76 -5.01 -10.49
C LEU A 119 3.86 -3.78 -10.71
N LEU A 120 4.19 -2.65 -10.07
CA LEU A 120 3.44 -1.39 -10.26
C LEU A 120 3.56 -0.79 -11.67
N ARG A 121 4.58 -1.18 -12.43
CA ARG A 121 4.87 -0.66 -13.78
C ARG A 121 4.44 -1.60 -14.90
N LEU A 122 3.87 -2.77 -14.59
CA LEU A 122 3.39 -3.70 -15.62
C LEU A 122 2.31 -3.05 -16.49
N GLN A 123 2.44 -3.20 -17.81
CA GLN A 123 1.52 -2.65 -18.80
C GLN A 123 1.36 -3.61 -19.98
N GLY A 124 0.36 -3.37 -20.83
CA GLY A 124 0.16 -4.11 -22.09
C GLY A 124 -0.01 -5.63 -21.90
N GLU A 125 0.59 -6.39 -22.82
CA GLU A 125 0.53 -7.87 -22.79
C GLU A 125 1.21 -8.47 -21.57
N GLU A 126 2.31 -7.88 -21.10
CA GLU A 126 3.02 -8.39 -19.94
C GLU A 126 2.12 -8.41 -18.69
N LYS A 127 1.36 -7.34 -18.48
CA LYS A 127 0.37 -7.28 -17.39
C LYS A 127 -0.73 -8.34 -17.58
N ARG A 128 -1.24 -8.51 -18.80
CA ARG A 128 -2.30 -9.50 -19.08
C ARG A 128 -1.82 -10.91 -18.79
N GLN A 129 -0.62 -11.27 -19.27
CA GLN A 129 -0.03 -12.58 -19.07
C GLN A 129 0.23 -12.85 -17.59
N ALA A 130 0.80 -11.88 -16.86
CA ALA A 130 1.02 -12.02 -15.42
C ALA A 130 -0.31 -12.24 -14.65
N LEU A 131 -1.37 -11.50 -15.00
CA LEU A 131 -2.69 -11.68 -14.37
C LEU A 131 -3.31 -13.05 -14.72
N GLN A 132 -3.21 -13.49 -15.97
CA GLN A 132 -3.72 -14.80 -16.38
C GLN A 132 -2.99 -15.93 -15.65
N GLN A 133 -1.65 -15.89 -15.60
CA GLN A 133 -0.85 -16.88 -14.88
C GLN A 133 -1.15 -16.86 -13.38
N LEU A 134 -1.39 -15.68 -12.80
CA LEU A 134 -1.79 -15.54 -11.41
C LEU A 134 -3.14 -16.21 -11.15
N ASP A 135 -4.14 -15.99 -12.01
CA ASP A 135 -5.46 -16.61 -11.90
C ASP A 135 -5.37 -18.14 -12.00
N GLU A 136 -4.58 -18.67 -12.95
CA GLU A 136 -4.32 -20.10 -13.10
C GLU A 136 -3.64 -20.71 -11.86
N CYS A 137 -2.70 -19.98 -11.24
CA CYS A 137 -2.08 -20.38 -9.98
C CYS A 137 -3.08 -20.39 -8.82
N CYS A 138 -3.95 -19.37 -8.74
CA CYS A 138 -4.96 -19.27 -7.69
C CYS A 138 -5.99 -20.40 -7.78
N GLN A 139 -6.46 -20.72 -8.98
CA GLN A 139 -7.42 -21.81 -9.20
C GLN A 139 -6.84 -23.16 -8.79
N ARG A 140 -5.57 -23.42 -9.08
CA ARG A 140 -4.87 -24.65 -8.67
C ARG A 140 -4.77 -24.79 -7.14
N GLN A 141 -4.61 -23.69 -6.40
CA GLN A 141 -4.52 -23.73 -4.93
C GLN A 141 -5.86 -23.87 -4.21
N GLN A 142 -6.98 -23.49 -4.86
CA GLN A 142 -8.33 -23.60 -4.27
C GLN A 142 -8.86 -25.05 -4.21
N GLY A 143 -8.23 -26.00 -4.91
CA GLY A 143 -8.61 -27.42 -4.91
C GLY A 143 -8.10 -28.24 -3.72
N GLN A 144 -7.34 -27.65 -2.78
CA GLN A 144 -6.79 -28.37 -1.63
C GLN A 144 -7.73 -28.27 -0.39
N PRO A 145 -8.04 -29.37 0.30
CA PRO A 145 -8.86 -29.32 1.51
C PRO A 145 -8.12 -28.60 2.63
N GLY A 146 -8.61 -27.42 3.03
CA GLY A 146 -8.04 -26.57 4.09
C GLY A 146 -7.78 -25.12 3.68
N THR A 147 -7.76 -24.81 2.38
CA THR A 147 -7.42 -23.49 1.85
C THR A 147 -8.66 -22.72 1.41
N ARG A 148 -9.51 -22.34 2.38
CA ARG A 148 -10.66 -21.43 2.13
C ARG A 148 -10.17 -19.99 1.96
N TYR A 149 -9.29 -19.74 0.99
CA TYR A 149 -8.79 -18.40 0.67
C TYR A 149 -9.84 -17.62 -0.12
N LYS A 150 -10.78 -17.01 0.60
CA LYS A 150 -11.65 -16.00 0.00
C LYS A 150 -10.84 -14.73 -0.26
N HIS A 151 -10.65 -14.48 -1.57
CA HIS A 151 -10.35 -13.22 -2.24
C HIS A 151 -8.89 -12.72 -2.20
N SER A 152 -8.55 -12.02 -3.28
CA SER A 152 -7.34 -11.40 -3.85
C SER A 152 -6.28 -10.80 -2.91
N VAL A 153 -6.47 -10.86 -1.59
CA VAL A 153 -5.64 -10.23 -0.57
C VAL A 153 -4.49 -11.12 -0.10
N SER A 154 -4.55 -12.43 -0.37
CA SER A 154 -3.56 -13.40 0.15
C SER A 154 -2.21 -13.40 -0.58
N ILE A 155 -2.12 -12.72 -1.73
CA ILE A 155 -0.92 -12.73 -2.60
C ILE A 155 -0.17 -11.40 -2.54
N ILE A 156 -0.66 -10.45 -1.74
CA ILE A 156 -0.02 -9.16 -1.59
C ILE A 156 1.09 -9.34 -0.53
N PRO A 157 2.33 -8.88 -0.78
CA PRO A 157 3.47 -9.04 0.14
C PRO A 157 3.31 -8.24 1.44
N MET A 158 2.14 -7.64 1.66
CA MET A 158 1.80 -6.83 2.82
C MET A 158 1.18 -7.69 3.92
N THR A 159 1.45 -7.35 5.18
CA THR A 159 0.89 -8.11 6.31
C THR A 159 -0.63 -7.94 6.34
N ARG A 160 -1.35 -8.98 6.79
CA ARG A 160 -2.74 -8.82 7.23
C ARG A 160 -2.69 -8.11 8.57
N GLY A 161 -3.18 -6.88 8.60
CA GLY A 161 -3.06 -6.01 9.75
C GLY A 161 -3.62 -4.64 9.41
N VAL A 162 -4.21 -4.00 10.41
CA VAL A 162 -4.80 -2.66 10.32
C VAL A 162 -3.86 -1.67 9.63
N LEU A 163 -4.08 -1.37 8.35
CA LEU A 163 -4.28 -0.03 7.75
C LEU A 163 -4.00 0.03 6.23
N CYS A 164 -5.04 -0.02 5.41
CA CYS A 164 -5.01 0.56 4.05
C CYS A 164 -6.32 1.29 3.83
N LEU A 165 -6.41 2.57 4.24
CA LEU A 165 -7.57 3.40 3.96
C LEU A 165 -7.20 4.85 3.76
N CYS A 166 -7.95 5.45 2.84
CA CYS A 166 -7.84 6.77 2.28
C CYS A 166 -8.32 7.89 3.21
N CYS A 167 -7.68 9.05 3.08
CA CYS A 167 -8.27 10.39 3.11
C CYS A 167 -7.58 11.32 2.11
#